data_AF-A0A674JI38-F1
#
_entry.id   AF-A0A674JI38-F1
#
_cell.length_a   1.000
_cell.length_b   1.000
_cell.length_c   1.000
_cell.angle_alpha   90.00
_cell.angle_beta   90.00
_cell.angle_gamma   90.00
#
_symmetry.space_group_name_H-M   'P 1'
#
loop_
_entity.id
_entity.type
_entity.pdbx_description
1 polymer ?
#
loop_
_entity_poly.entity_id
_entity_poly.type
_entity_poly.pdbx_seq_one_letter_code
_entity_poly.pdbx_strand_id
1 'polypeptide(L)'
;PLVIRLEEGRVRSATAPQKFCYTNAETPKWHDIWTRMQIRVVSNKMIRVTQVENEEKLRELEEFNMWNFVFSFFKEKLNDTYIPVDLYSEKTCLKVELPESNTNYSVVLLRWFDPKLCLVSFLGLLLFFSGDLLSRSQLFHYSAGISIGMLASLLILIYVMAKVMPKKSPIYFILVGGWSFSLYLIQLVFRNLQEICKSYWQYLLGYMLLVGFASFAVCYRYGPLENQRNINLLTWSLQVLGLLLMYLGIQIRPIALALIAIAVCTKNLEYPVQWLCATYRKVQKATAKPSPPRLLTEEEYRLQGEVETRRALEELRGYCSSPEFSAWTVVSRIQSPKRFADFVGGASHLTPNEVSVHEQEYSLGGLFVEDQLFEEDEDDSFEGEGRADFSVSRNHLGVE
;
A
#
# COMPACT_ATOMS: atom_id res chain seq x y z
N PRO A 1 51.56 -6.69 12.52
CA PRO A 1 51.19 -7.81 11.62
C PRO A 1 50.77 -7.24 10.26
N LEU A 2 51.31 -7.77 9.15
CA LEU A 2 50.97 -7.28 7.80
C LEU A 2 49.49 -7.57 7.49
N VAL A 3 48.75 -6.57 7.04
CA VAL A 3 47.36 -6.74 6.55
C VAL A 3 47.42 -6.95 5.04
N ILE A 4 46.91 -8.08 4.57
CA ILE A 4 46.93 -8.42 3.14
C ILE A 4 45.58 -8.06 2.52
N ARG A 5 45.62 -7.32 1.41
CA ARG A 5 44.42 -6.99 0.63
C ARG A 5 43.97 -8.19 -0.20
N LEU A 6 42.69 -8.53 -0.12
CA LEU A 6 42.06 -9.53 -0.99
C LEU A 6 41.57 -8.87 -2.27
N GLU A 7 41.78 -9.54 -3.40
CA GLU A 7 41.28 -9.17 -4.73
C GLU A 7 40.31 -10.24 -5.22
N GLU A 8 39.28 -9.84 -5.97
CA GLU A 8 38.29 -10.76 -6.53
C GLU A 8 38.94 -11.78 -7.47
N GLY A 9 38.59 -13.06 -7.33
CA GLY A 9 39.10 -14.17 -8.16
C GLY A 9 40.55 -14.56 -7.92
N ARG A 10 41.33 -13.78 -7.14
CA ARG A 10 42.75 -14.07 -6.89
C ARG A 10 42.92 -14.98 -5.68
N VAL A 11 43.51 -16.14 -5.91
CA VAL A 11 43.83 -17.11 -4.85
C VAL A 11 45.08 -16.65 -4.09
N ARG A 12 44.97 -16.54 -2.75
CA ARG A 12 46.11 -16.25 -1.87
C ARG A 12 46.34 -17.42 -0.92
N SER A 13 47.50 -18.05 -1.03
CA SER A 13 47.91 -19.13 -0.13
C SER A 13 48.84 -18.62 0.96
N ALA A 14 48.62 -19.06 2.20
CA ALA A 14 49.44 -18.70 3.34
C ALA A 14 49.58 -19.88 4.32
N THR A 15 50.64 -19.84 5.13
CA THR A 15 51.03 -20.89 6.09
C THR A 15 51.19 -20.38 7.52
N ALA A 16 50.96 -19.08 7.74
CA ALA A 16 51.09 -18.39 9.01
C ALA A 16 49.79 -17.62 9.31
N PRO A 17 49.48 -17.34 10.59
CA PRO A 17 48.30 -16.55 10.95
C PRO A 17 48.40 -15.14 10.38
N GLN A 18 47.47 -14.80 9.48
CA GLN A 18 47.43 -13.52 8.78
C GLN A 18 46.05 -12.88 8.87
N LYS A 19 46.04 -11.54 8.78
CA LYS A 19 44.83 -10.74 8.66
C LYS A 19 44.62 -10.40 7.19
N PHE A 20 43.48 -10.80 6.65
CA PHE A 20 43.05 -10.44 5.30
C PHE A 20 41.98 -9.38 5.41
N CYS A 21 42.06 -8.32 4.63
CA CYS A 21 41.00 -7.34 4.54
C CYS A 21 40.60 -7.16 3.08
N TYR A 22 39.31 -7.22 2.82
CA TYR A 22 38.73 -6.79 1.55
C TYR A 22 38.16 -5.38 1.74
N THR A 23 38.52 -4.49 0.81
CA THR A 23 37.97 -3.13 0.71
C THR A 23 37.15 -3.10 -0.57
N ASN A 24 35.84 -2.88 -0.47
CA ASN A 24 35.03 -2.73 -1.66
C ASN A 24 35.30 -1.34 -2.26
N ALA A 25 35.86 -1.29 -3.46
CA ALA A 25 36.20 -0.04 -4.15
C ALA A 25 35.12 0.40 -5.15
N GLU A 26 34.21 -0.51 -5.53
CA GLU A 26 33.17 -0.22 -6.53
C GLU A 26 31.79 -0.12 -5.89
N THR A 27 30.99 0.85 -6.33
CA THR A 27 29.60 0.96 -5.91
C THR A 27 28.78 -0.17 -6.57
N PRO A 28 27.97 -0.91 -5.79
CA PRO A 28 27.16 -1.98 -6.34
C PRO A 28 26.14 -1.44 -7.34
N LYS A 29 25.99 -2.13 -8.46
CA LYS A 29 25.07 -1.76 -9.55
C LYS A 29 23.73 -2.51 -9.39
N TRP A 30 22.71 -2.11 -10.14
CA TRP A 30 21.37 -2.72 -10.08
C TRP A 30 21.33 -4.23 -10.39
N HIS A 31 22.27 -4.74 -11.18
CA HIS A 31 22.37 -6.18 -11.46
C HIS A 31 22.97 -7.00 -10.31
N ASP A 32 23.49 -6.33 -9.28
CA ASP A 32 24.18 -6.98 -8.16
C ASP A 32 23.26 -7.37 -7.01
N ILE A 33 21.96 -7.06 -7.12
CA ILE A 33 20.95 -7.29 -6.06
C ILE A 33 20.90 -8.77 -5.61
N TRP A 34 21.06 -9.71 -6.55
CA TRP A 34 21.08 -11.15 -6.29
C TRP A 34 22.47 -11.77 -6.50
N THR A 35 23.52 -10.95 -6.46
CA THR A 35 24.89 -11.46 -6.47
C THR A 35 25.31 -11.82 -5.05
N ARG A 36 25.85 -13.02 -4.92
CA ARG A 36 26.40 -13.51 -3.67
C ARG A 36 27.89 -13.31 -3.68
N MET A 37 28.37 -12.60 -2.67
CA MET A 37 29.79 -12.43 -2.40
C MET A 37 30.18 -13.26 -1.20
N GLN A 38 31.18 -14.12 -1.37
CA GLN A 38 31.69 -14.93 -0.27
C GLN A 38 33.19 -15.12 -0.33
N ILE A 39 33.79 -15.12 0.86
CA ILE A 39 35.19 -15.49 1.05
C ILE A 39 35.23 -16.98 1.36
N ARG A 40 35.85 -17.73 0.47
CA ARG A 40 36.09 -19.15 0.61
C ARG A 40 37.49 -19.33 1.17
N VAL A 41 37.58 -19.91 2.36
CA VAL A 41 38.85 -20.33 2.97
C VAL A 41 38.91 -21.85 2.89
N VAL A 42 39.84 -22.36 2.08
CA VAL A 42 40.11 -23.80 1.95
C VAL A 42 41.36 -24.11 2.76
N SER A 43 41.29 -25.08 3.67
CA SER A 43 42.47 -25.54 4.40
C SER A 43 42.59 -27.06 4.37
N ASN A 44 43.82 -27.54 4.45
CA ASN A 44 44.11 -28.96 4.60
C ASN A 44 43.77 -29.51 6.01
N LYS A 45 43.60 -28.62 6.99
CA LYS A 45 43.45 -28.94 8.41
C LYS A 45 42.48 -27.97 9.08
N MET A 46 42.20 -28.15 10.37
CA MET A 46 41.26 -27.29 11.10
C MET A 46 41.80 -25.86 11.22
N ILE A 47 40.98 -24.89 10.84
CA ILE A 47 41.27 -23.45 10.94
C ILE A 47 40.17 -22.75 11.73
N ARG A 48 40.54 -21.71 12.48
CA ARG A 48 39.59 -20.83 13.14
C ARG A 48 39.58 -19.50 12.41
N VAL A 49 38.47 -19.20 11.73
CA VAL A 49 38.30 -17.92 11.03
C VAL A 49 37.35 -17.06 11.83
N THR A 50 37.80 -15.86 12.23
CA THR A 50 36.98 -14.85 12.89
C THR A 50 36.83 -13.64 11.97
N GLN A 51 35.58 -13.19 11.79
CA GLN A 51 35.27 -11.96 11.09
C GLN A 51 35.48 -10.81 12.07
N VAL A 52 36.35 -9.87 11.70
CA VAL A 52 36.73 -8.70 12.50
C VAL A 52 35.98 -7.49 11.92
N GLU A 53 34.66 -7.46 12.11
CA GLU A 53 33.85 -6.25 11.92
C GLU A 53 33.62 -5.64 13.30
N ASN A 54 34.43 -4.62 13.67
CA ASN A 54 34.42 -3.86 14.94
C ASN A 54 34.05 -4.66 16.20
N GLU A 55 35.02 -4.87 17.11
CA GLU A 55 34.85 -5.60 18.38
C GLU A 55 33.59 -5.25 19.19
N GLU A 56 33.02 -4.05 19.00
CA GLU A 56 31.79 -3.55 19.61
C GLU A 56 30.49 -4.19 19.06
N LYS A 57 30.36 -4.38 17.73
CA LYS A 57 29.16 -5.01 17.13
C LYS A 57 29.12 -6.53 17.37
N LEU A 58 30.28 -7.14 17.55
CA LEU A 58 30.38 -8.55 17.91
C LEU A 58 29.79 -8.81 19.30
N ARG A 59 29.97 -7.88 20.25
CA ARG A 59 29.39 -7.96 21.60
C ARG A 59 27.86 -7.81 21.59
N GLU A 60 27.32 -6.89 20.79
CA GLU A 60 25.86 -6.71 20.66
C GLU A 60 25.17 -7.91 19.99
N LEU A 61 25.82 -8.59 19.04
CA LEU A 61 25.30 -9.84 18.47
C LEU A 61 25.54 -11.06 19.39
N GLU A 62 26.57 -11.05 20.24
CA GLU A 62 26.81 -12.07 21.26
C GLU A 62 25.78 -12.03 22.41
N GLU A 63 25.18 -10.87 22.69
CA GLU A 63 24.11 -10.74 23.70
C GLU A 63 22.80 -11.46 23.30
N PHE A 64 22.56 -11.71 22.01
CA PHE A 64 21.49 -12.61 21.57
C PHE A 64 21.94 -14.09 21.63
N ASN A 65 22.20 -14.55 22.84
CA ASN A 65 22.70 -15.88 23.22
C ASN A 65 21.87 -17.07 22.64
N MET A 66 20.62 -16.82 22.22
CA MET A 66 19.74 -17.80 21.56
C MET A 66 20.13 -18.11 20.10
N TRP A 67 20.63 -17.13 19.36
CA TRP A 67 20.99 -17.30 17.94
C TRP A 67 22.34 -17.98 17.77
N ASN A 68 23.29 -17.77 18.70
CA ASN A 68 24.58 -18.45 18.69
C ASN A 68 24.44 -19.98 18.86
N PHE A 69 23.47 -20.45 19.66
CA PHE A 69 23.19 -21.87 19.78
C PHE A 69 22.69 -22.45 18.44
N VAL A 70 21.72 -21.78 17.80
CA VAL A 70 21.16 -22.19 16.50
C VAL A 70 22.22 -22.13 15.39
N PHE A 71 23.00 -21.06 15.31
CA PHE A 71 24.06 -20.92 14.31
C PHE A 71 25.20 -21.91 14.54
N SER A 72 25.58 -22.22 15.78
CA SER A 72 26.63 -23.21 16.06
C SER A 72 26.27 -24.60 15.53
N PHE A 73 24.98 -24.96 15.56
CA PHE A 73 24.46 -26.23 15.04
C PHE A 73 24.46 -26.31 13.51
N PHE A 74 24.26 -25.20 12.81
CA PHE A 74 24.41 -25.14 11.35
C PHE A 74 25.87 -25.00 10.89
N LYS A 75 26.78 -24.64 11.80
CA LYS A 75 28.20 -24.33 11.52
C LYS A 75 29.14 -25.51 11.78
N GLU A 76 28.63 -26.73 11.65
CA GLU A 76 29.40 -27.93 11.98
C GLU A 76 30.43 -28.28 10.89
N LYS A 77 31.71 -28.10 11.25
CA LYS A 77 32.93 -28.72 10.69
C LYS A 77 32.95 -28.93 9.17
N LEU A 78 33.08 -27.85 8.42
CA LEU A 78 33.54 -27.92 7.03
C LEU A 78 35.03 -27.58 6.98
N ASN A 79 35.82 -28.42 6.28
CA ASN A 79 37.20 -28.12 5.90
C ASN A 79 37.28 -26.81 5.06
N ASP A 80 36.14 -26.43 4.47
CA ASP A 80 35.90 -25.18 3.75
C ASP A 80 35.03 -24.24 4.60
N THR A 81 35.58 -23.09 5.00
CA THR A 81 34.81 -22.05 5.66
C THR A 81 34.29 -21.06 4.61
N TYR A 82 32.97 -20.87 4.56
CA TYR A 82 32.32 -19.87 3.72
C TYR A 82 31.86 -18.73 4.60
N ILE A 83 32.35 -17.53 4.32
CA ILE A 83 31.96 -16.32 5.05
C ILE A 83 31.24 -15.40 4.08
N PRO A 84 29.95 -15.10 4.30
CA PRO A 84 29.23 -14.15 3.46
C PRO A 84 29.81 -12.76 3.70
N VAL A 85 30.12 -12.06 2.61
CA VAL A 85 30.54 -10.66 2.64
C VAL A 85 29.34 -9.82 2.23
N ASP A 86 28.99 -8.82 3.03
CA ASP A 86 27.94 -7.87 2.65
C ASP A 86 28.52 -6.92 1.58
N LEU A 87 27.85 -6.80 0.42
CA LEU A 87 28.34 -6.00 -0.71
C LEU A 87 28.48 -4.51 -0.37
N TYR A 88 27.74 -4.02 0.63
CA TYR A 88 27.80 -2.62 1.08
C TYR A 88 28.77 -2.38 2.25
N SER A 89 29.39 -3.43 2.81
CA SER A 89 30.39 -3.25 3.87
C SER A 89 31.66 -2.66 3.26
N GLU A 90 32.03 -1.44 3.68
CA GLU A 90 33.21 -0.74 3.16
C GLU A 90 34.49 -1.55 3.34
N LYS A 91 34.59 -2.29 4.45
CA LYS A 91 35.74 -3.11 4.81
C LYS A 91 35.31 -4.37 5.55
N THR A 92 35.63 -5.52 4.98
CA THR A 92 35.51 -6.80 5.69
C THR A 92 36.89 -7.37 5.99
N CYS A 93 37.22 -7.46 7.27
CA CYS A 93 38.48 -8.01 7.72
C CYS A 93 38.27 -9.39 8.36
N LEU A 94 39.19 -10.28 8.06
CA LEU A 94 39.21 -11.67 8.49
C LEU A 94 40.53 -11.92 9.20
N LYS A 95 40.45 -12.52 10.37
CA LYS A 95 41.61 -13.07 11.06
C LYS A 95 41.54 -14.59 10.96
N VAL A 96 42.56 -15.18 10.34
CA VAL A 96 42.70 -16.63 10.27
C VAL A 96 43.70 -17.04 11.35
N GLU A 97 43.22 -17.78 12.34
CA GLU A 97 44.03 -18.39 13.39
C GLU A 97 44.26 -19.86 13.08
N LEU A 98 45.52 -20.28 13.18
CA LEU A 98 45.97 -21.64 12.91
C LEU A 98 46.17 -22.34 14.26
N PRO A 99 45.24 -23.21 14.70
CA PRO A 99 45.40 -23.96 15.94
C PRO A 99 46.48 -25.06 15.84
N GLU A 100 46.80 -25.54 14.64
CA GLU A 100 47.84 -26.54 14.39
C GLU A 100 49.02 -25.96 13.57
N SER A 101 50.24 -26.43 13.85
CA SER A 101 51.44 -26.12 13.08
C SER A 101 51.46 -26.90 11.74
N ASN A 102 52.03 -26.27 10.70
CA ASN A 102 52.11 -26.80 9.32
C ASN A 102 50.76 -26.93 8.58
N THR A 103 49.88 -25.94 8.74
CA THR A 103 48.61 -25.85 8.01
C THR A 103 48.75 -24.92 6.81
N ASN A 104 48.34 -25.40 5.63
CA ASN A 104 48.30 -24.59 4.42
C ASN A 104 46.84 -24.23 4.17
N TYR A 105 46.58 -22.95 3.97
CA TYR A 105 45.24 -22.49 3.61
C TYR A 105 45.30 -21.54 2.43
N SER A 106 44.24 -21.55 1.63
CA SER A 106 44.04 -20.63 0.52
C SER A 106 42.75 -19.85 0.73
N VAL A 107 42.84 -18.53 0.59
CA VAL A 107 41.71 -17.60 0.67
C VAL A 107 41.39 -17.12 -0.74
N VAL A 108 40.11 -17.23 -1.13
CA VAL A 108 39.60 -16.73 -2.40
C VAL A 108 38.33 -15.94 -2.16
N LEU A 109 38.26 -14.75 -2.74
CA LEU A 109 37.04 -13.98 -2.80
C LEU A 109 36.34 -14.25 -4.13
N LEU A 110 35.11 -14.74 -4.06
CA LEU A 110 34.33 -15.15 -5.22
C LEU A 110 32.98 -14.42 -5.23
N ARG A 111 32.57 -14.00 -6.41
CA ARG A 111 31.32 -13.28 -6.68
C ARG A 111 30.56 -13.99 -7.80
N TRP A 112 29.31 -14.36 -7.56
CA TRP A 112 28.46 -15.01 -8.56
C TRP A 112 26.99 -14.68 -8.37
N PHE A 113 26.21 -14.85 -9.43
CA PHE A 113 24.76 -14.75 -9.37
C PHE A 113 24.15 -15.99 -8.71
N ASP A 114 23.39 -15.82 -7.63
CA ASP A 114 22.70 -16.93 -6.95
C ASP A 114 21.22 -16.96 -7.38
N PRO A 115 20.82 -17.83 -8.32
CA PRO A 115 19.45 -17.90 -8.80
C PRO A 115 18.45 -18.27 -7.69
N LYS A 116 18.91 -18.89 -6.59
CA LYS A 116 18.03 -19.25 -5.46
C LYS A 116 17.55 -18.02 -4.71
N LEU A 117 18.44 -17.04 -4.49
CA LEU A 117 18.10 -15.78 -3.84
C LEU A 117 17.08 -14.99 -4.66
N CYS A 118 17.28 -14.97 -5.98
CA CYS A 118 16.32 -14.42 -6.94
C CYS A 118 14.94 -15.09 -6.79
N LEU A 119 14.88 -16.42 -6.88
CA LEU A 119 13.62 -17.17 -6.73
C LEU A 119 12.92 -16.92 -5.39
N VAL A 120 13.67 -16.88 -4.29
CA VAL A 120 13.12 -16.61 -2.94
C VAL A 120 12.54 -15.20 -2.85
N SER A 121 13.23 -14.21 -3.42
CA SER A 121 12.77 -12.81 -3.45
C SER A 121 11.48 -12.66 -4.28
N PHE A 122 11.44 -13.25 -5.48
CA PHE A 122 10.25 -13.25 -6.34
C PHE A 122 9.08 -14.00 -5.70
N LEU A 123 9.33 -15.14 -5.06
CA LEU A 123 8.31 -15.88 -4.33
C LEU A 123 7.74 -15.04 -3.18
N GLY A 124 8.59 -14.34 -2.42
CA GLY A 124 8.17 -13.43 -1.37
C GLY A 124 7.28 -12.29 -1.89
N LEU A 125 7.66 -11.69 -3.02
CA LEU A 125 6.90 -10.65 -3.69
C LEU A 125 5.51 -11.15 -4.13
N LEU A 126 5.47 -12.30 -4.81
CA LEU A 126 4.21 -12.92 -5.24
C LEU A 126 3.31 -13.23 -4.05
N LEU A 127 3.88 -13.75 -2.95
CA LEU A 127 3.13 -14.13 -1.75
C LEU A 127 2.57 -12.91 -1.02
N PHE A 128 3.30 -11.77 -1.02
CA PHE A 128 2.82 -10.51 -0.46
C PHE A 128 1.62 -9.93 -1.22
N PHE A 129 1.69 -9.90 -2.57
CA PHE A 129 0.59 -9.39 -3.39
C PHE A 129 -0.60 -10.36 -3.45
N SER A 130 -0.34 -11.66 -3.63
CA SER A 130 -1.38 -12.68 -3.73
C SER A 130 -1.93 -13.14 -2.39
N GLY A 131 -1.43 -12.65 -1.25
CA GLY A 131 -1.84 -13.09 0.08
C GLY A 131 -3.35 -13.02 0.32
N ASP A 132 -4.04 -12.02 -0.25
CA ASP A 132 -5.50 -11.88 -0.17
C ASP A 132 -6.27 -12.89 -1.04
N LEU A 133 -5.72 -13.23 -2.21
CA LEU A 133 -6.30 -14.26 -3.08
C LEU A 133 -6.05 -15.66 -2.52
N LEU A 134 -4.85 -15.90 -2.01
CA LEU A 134 -4.45 -17.19 -1.44
C LEU A 134 -5.22 -17.49 -0.16
N SER A 135 -5.40 -16.52 0.74
CA SER A 135 -6.11 -16.77 2.01
C SER A 135 -7.59 -17.12 1.82
N ARG A 136 -8.21 -16.66 0.72
CA ARG A 136 -9.61 -16.96 0.36
C ARG A 136 -9.75 -18.21 -0.50
N SER A 137 -8.65 -18.71 -1.07
CA SER A 137 -8.67 -19.89 -1.93
C SER A 137 -8.85 -21.16 -1.09
N GLN A 138 -9.89 -21.94 -1.41
CA GLN A 138 -10.13 -23.24 -0.79
C GLN A 138 -8.99 -24.23 -1.06
N LEU A 139 -8.38 -24.17 -2.25
CA LEU A 139 -7.24 -25.03 -2.61
C LEU A 139 -6.02 -24.74 -1.74
N PHE A 140 -5.78 -23.46 -1.41
CA PHE A 140 -4.68 -23.08 -0.54
C PHE A 140 -4.89 -23.62 0.89
N HIS A 141 -6.12 -23.54 1.41
CA HIS A 141 -6.44 -24.08 2.72
C HIS A 141 -6.18 -25.59 2.81
N TYR A 142 -6.67 -26.39 1.85
CA TYR A 142 -6.45 -27.83 1.87
C TYR A 142 -4.98 -28.21 1.63
N SER A 143 -4.28 -27.54 0.72
CA SER A 143 -2.86 -27.83 0.46
C SER A 143 -1.94 -27.44 1.61
N ALA A 144 -2.16 -26.28 2.23
CA ALA A 144 -1.43 -25.86 3.43
C ALA A 144 -1.77 -26.76 4.64
N GLY A 145 -3.03 -27.17 4.78
CA GLY A 145 -3.45 -28.11 5.81
C GLY A 145 -2.79 -29.48 5.66
N ILE A 146 -2.73 -30.01 4.44
CA ILE A 146 -2.01 -31.27 4.14
C ILE A 146 -0.52 -31.11 4.45
N SER A 147 0.13 -30.02 4.02
CA SER A 147 1.58 -29.84 4.25
C SER A 147 1.94 -29.73 5.73
N ILE A 148 1.14 -28.99 6.52
CA ILE A 148 1.28 -28.92 7.98
C ILE A 148 1.03 -30.29 8.60
N GLY A 149 0.02 -31.02 8.14
CA GLY A 149 -0.28 -32.39 8.59
C GLY A 149 0.88 -33.37 8.33
N MET A 150 1.47 -33.32 7.14
CA MET A 150 2.65 -34.11 6.76
C MET A 150 3.87 -33.79 7.63
N LEU A 151 4.07 -32.52 7.96
CA LEU A 151 5.16 -32.09 8.85
C LEU A 151 4.90 -32.53 10.29
N ALA A 152 3.67 -32.38 10.78
CA ALA A 152 3.28 -32.79 12.12
C ALA A 152 3.39 -34.31 12.31
N SER A 153 2.98 -35.10 11.31
CA SER A 153 3.14 -36.56 11.37
C SER A 153 4.61 -36.99 11.34
N LEU A 154 5.48 -36.28 10.62
CA LEU A 154 6.93 -36.52 10.65
C LEU A 154 7.48 -36.28 12.07
N LEU A 155 7.06 -35.19 12.72
CA LEU A 155 7.43 -34.90 14.11
C LEU A 155 6.93 -35.98 15.08
N ILE A 156 5.70 -36.48 14.90
CA ILE A 156 5.15 -37.57 15.69
C ILE A 156 5.95 -38.87 15.47
N LEU A 157 6.27 -39.21 14.22
CA LEU A 157 7.09 -40.39 13.89
C LEU A 157 8.46 -40.30 14.55
N ILE A 158 9.10 -39.14 14.47
CA ILE A 158 10.36 -38.83 15.15
C ILE A 158 10.22 -39.04 16.67
N TYR A 159 9.15 -38.52 17.28
CA TYR A 159 8.89 -38.69 18.70
C TYR A 159 8.65 -40.16 19.10
N VAL A 160 7.98 -40.95 18.26
CA VAL A 160 7.78 -42.38 18.51
C VAL A 160 9.11 -43.14 18.41
N MET A 161 9.92 -42.87 17.38
CA MET A 161 11.25 -43.47 17.24
C MET A 161 12.17 -43.11 18.40
N ALA A 162 12.09 -41.86 18.87
CA ALA A 162 12.75 -41.39 20.08
C ALA A 162 12.35 -42.24 21.30
N LYS A 163 11.05 -42.49 21.51
CA LYS A 163 10.54 -43.26 22.65
C LYS A 163 10.95 -44.74 22.62
N VAL A 164 11.13 -45.32 21.45
CA VAL A 164 11.52 -46.73 21.26
C VAL A 164 13.04 -46.93 21.45
N MET A 165 13.85 -45.88 21.41
CA MET A 165 15.28 -45.96 21.66
C MET A 165 15.61 -46.44 23.09
N PRO A 166 16.60 -47.33 23.26
CA PRO A 166 16.92 -47.93 24.55
C PRO A 166 17.42 -46.88 25.56
N LYS A 167 16.74 -46.80 26.71
CA LYS A 167 16.98 -45.84 27.82
C LYS A 167 18.40 -45.83 28.41
N LYS A 168 19.25 -46.78 28.02
CA LYS A 168 20.63 -46.94 28.53
C LYS A 168 21.68 -46.19 27.71
N SER A 169 21.32 -45.63 26.56
CA SER A 169 22.25 -44.87 25.71
C SER A 169 22.36 -43.41 26.18
N PRO A 170 23.57 -42.78 26.20
CA PRO A 170 23.73 -41.36 26.49
C PRO A 170 22.92 -40.44 25.57
N ILE A 171 22.45 -40.95 24.42
CA ILE A 171 21.54 -40.28 23.50
C ILE A 171 20.16 -40.03 24.12
N TYR A 172 19.70 -40.84 25.08
CA TYR A 172 18.42 -40.67 25.77
C TYR A 172 18.35 -39.37 26.61
N PHE A 173 19.47 -38.93 27.18
CA PHE A 173 19.53 -37.64 27.89
C PHE A 173 19.43 -36.44 26.93
N ILE A 174 19.99 -36.55 25.72
CA ILE A 174 19.84 -35.56 24.64
C ILE A 174 18.40 -35.55 24.10
N LEU A 175 17.77 -36.73 24.06
CA LEU A 175 16.38 -36.94 23.63
C LEU A 175 15.34 -36.24 24.52
N VAL A 176 15.61 -36.18 25.83
CA VAL A 176 14.78 -35.47 26.82
C VAL A 176 14.96 -33.94 26.69
N GLY A 177 16.03 -33.48 26.02
CA GLY A 177 16.41 -32.07 25.86
C GLY A 177 15.54 -31.20 24.96
N GLY A 178 14.37 -31.66 24.49
CA GLY A 178 13.40 -30.81 23.80
C GLY A 178 13.70 -30.53 22.32
N TRP A 179 13.23 -29.37 21.83
CA TRP A 179 13.10 -29.00 20.40
C TRP A 179 14.37 -29.22 19.57
N SER A 180 15.55 -29.18 20.18
CA SER A 180 16.86 -29.40 19.55
C SER A 180 17.02 -30.80 18.92
N PHE A 181 16.46 -31.85 19.53
CA PHE A 181 16.53 -33.21 18.97
C PHE A 181 15.66 -33.36 17.72
N SER A 182 14.46 -32.79 17.74
CA SER A 182 13.58 -32.75 16.57
C SER A 182 14.24 -32.00 15.41
N LEU A 183 14.90 -30.87 15.68
CA LEU A 183 15.67 -30.14 14.67
C LEU A 183 16.86 -30.95 14.12
N TYR A 184 17.60 -31.66 14.97
CA TYR A 184 18.70 -32.53 14.55
C TYR A 184 18.23 -33.65 13.62
N LEU A 185 17.11 -34.30 13.93
CA LEU A 185 16.56 -35.35 13.07
C LEU A 185 15.99 -34.79 11.77
N ILE A 186 15.33 -33.64 11.81
CA ILE A 186 14.89 -32.95 10.58
C ILE A 186 16.11 -32.64 9.69
N GLN A 187 17.18 -32.10 10.27
CA GLN A 187 18.44 -31.84 9.57
C GLN A 187 19.04 -33.12 9.00
N LEU A 188 19.00 -34.23 9.74
CA LEU A 188 19.46 -35.55 9.28
C LEU A 188 18.64 -36.05 8.08
N VAL A 189 17.31 -35.88 8.11
CA VAL A 189 16.42 -36.24 6.99
C VAL A 189 16.71 -35.38 5.77
N PHE A 190 16.85 -34.06 5.94
CA PHE A 190 17.18 -33.16 4.82
C PHE A 190 18.55 -33.47 4.20
N ARG A 191 19.55 -33.80 5.03
CA ARG A 191 20.90 -34.16 4.55
C ARG A 191 20.89 -35.44 3.72
N ASN A 192 20.12 -36.43 4.14
CA ASN A 192 20.04 -37.73 3.48
C ASN A 192 18.84 -37.82 2.50
N LEU A 193 18.14 -36.72 2.24
CA LEU A 193 16.90 -36.72 1.45
C LEU A 193 17.12 -37.31 0.06
N GLN A 194 18.25 -36.99 -0.58
CA GLN A 194 18.56 -37.49 -1.93
C GLN A 194 18.76 -39.01 -1.95
N GLU A 195 19.37 -39.56 -0.90
CA GLU A 195 19.59 -41.00 -0.74
C GLU A 195 18.27 -41.71 -0.42
N ILE A 196 17.48 -41.14 0.49
CA ILE A 196 16.17 -41.65 0.87
C ILE A 196 15.21 -41.65 -0.34
N CYS A 197 15.18 -40.56 -1.11
CA CYS A 197 14.33 -40.44 -2.31
C CYS A 197 14.73 -41.40 -3.43
N LYS A 198 16.00 -41.81 -3.55
CA LYS A 198 16.42 -42.78 -4.57
C LYS A 198 16.22 -44.23 -4.10
N SER A 199 16.65 -44.53 -2.88
CA SER A 199 16.71 -45.89 -2.35
C SER A 199 15.36 -46.38 -1.82
N TYR A 200 14.52 -45.48 -1.28
CA TYR A 200 13.25 -45.82 -0.62
C TYR A 200 12.03 -45.08 -1.19
N TRP A 201 12.06 -44.71 -2.48
CA TRP A 201 11.01 -43.88 -3.12
C TRP A 201 9.59 -44.44 -2.97
N GLN A 202 9.42 -45.78 -3.01
CA GLN A 202 8.11 -46.44 -2.87
C GLN A 202 7.51 -46.26 -1.47
N TYR A 203 8.34 -46.42 -0.43
CA TYR A 203 7.92 -46.23 0.96
C TYR A 203 7.64 -44.77 1.25
N LEU A 204 8.45 -43.86 0.71
CA LEU A 204 8.21 -42.43 0.80
C LEU A 204 6.89 -42.05 0.14
N LEU A 205 6.62 -42.55 -1.07
CA LEU A 205 5.35 -42.30 -1.77
C LEU A 205 4.15 -42.85 -0.99
N GLY A 206 4.25 -44.08 -0.47
CA GLY A 206 3.21 -44.68 0.36
C GLY A 206 2.92 -43.86 1.62
N TYR A 207 3.96 -43.38 2.30
CA TYR A 207 3.83 -42.49 3.46
C TYR A 207 3.15 -41.16 3.08
N MET A 208 3.60 -40.50 2.01
CA MET A 208 3.01 -39.26 1.51
C MET A 208 1.53 -39.42 1.16
N LEU A 209 1.13 -40.54 0.55
CA LEU A 209 -0.26 -40.81 0.21
C LEU A 209 -1.12 -41.13 1.43
N LEU A 210 -0.66 -42.01 2.31
CA LEU A 210 -1.42 -42.43 3.50
C LEU A 210 -1.65 -41.25 4.45
N VAL A 211 -0.57 -40.56 4.81
CA VAL A 211 -0.63 -39.41 5.72
C VAL A 211 -1.27 -38.22 5.03
N GLY A 212 -1.01 -38.00 3.73
CA GLY A 212 -1.64 -36.94 2.96
C GLY A 212 -3.16 -37.11 2.91
N PHE A 213 -3.64 -38.33 2.68
CA PHE A 213 -5.07 -38.64 2.70
C PHE A 213 -5.68 -38.50 4.10
N ALA A 214 -5.00 -38.98 5.14
CA ALA A 214 -5.45 -38.79 6.52
C ALA A 214 -5.54 -37.29 6.89
N SER A 215 -4.53 -36.51 6.53
CA SER A 215 -4.49 -35.06 6.77
C SER A 215 -5.59 -34.35 5.98
N PHE A 216 -5.81 -34.74 4.72
CA PHE A 216 -6.91 -34.22 3.92
C PHE A 216 -8.28 -34.54 4.53
N ALA A 217 -8.50 -35.76 5.01
CA ALA A 217 -9.75 -36.15 5.66
C ALA A 217 -10.02 -35.32 6.93
N VAL A 218 -8.97 -35.05 7.72
CA VAL A 218 -9.04 -34.19 8.90
C VAL A 218 -9.37 -32.75 8.49
N CYS A 219 -8.64 -32.17 7.54
CA CYS A 219 -8.89 -30.80 7.04
C CYS A 219 -10.28 -30.66 6.41
N TYR A 220 -10.76 -31.69 5.69
CA TYR A 220 -12.09 -31.71 5.10
C TYR A 220 -13.19 -31.73 6.17
N ARG A 221 -12.97 -32.45 7.28
CA ARG A 221 -13.91 -32.49 8.41
C ARG A 221 -14.01 -31.15 9.14
N TYR A 222 -12.88 -30.43 9.31
CA TYR A 222 -12.90 -29.11 9.94
C TYR A 222 -13.45 -28.02 9.03
N GLY A 223 -13.38 -28.20 7.71
CA GLY A 223 -13.89 -27.26 6.72
C GLY A 223 -12.99 -26.05 6.49
N PRO A 224 -13.23 -25.28 5.42
CA PRO A 224 -12.46 -24.08 5.10
C PRO A 224 -12.71 -22.94 6.11
N LEU A 225 -11.76 -22.02 6.21
CA LEU A 225 -11.84 -20.87 7.12
C LEU A 225 -12.98 -19.93 6.71
N GLU A 226 -14.10 -19.96 7.43
CA GLU A 226 -15.27 -19.10 7.17
C GLU A 226 -15.22 -17.77 7.95
N ASN A 227 -14.54 -17.76 9.09
CA ASN A 227 -14.44 -16.57 9.93
C ASN A 227 -13.55 -15.50 9.29
N GLN A 228 -14.10 -14.32 9.01
CA GLN A 228 -13.38 -13.17 8.45
C GLN A 228 -12.11 -12.80 9.25
N ARG A 229 -12.17 -12.93 10.59
CA ARG A 229 -11.01 -12.71 11.46
C ARG A 229 -9.86 -13.68 11.15
N ASN A 230 -10.16 -14.95 10.92
CA ASN A 230 -9.15 -15.96 10.64
C ASN A 230 -8.58 -15.80 9.23
N ILE A 231 -9.42 -15.42 8.26
CA ILE A 231 -8.98 -15.07 6.90
C ILE A 231 -8.00 -13.88 6.97
N ASN A 232 -8.35 -12.82 7.71
CA ASN A 232 -7.48 -11.66 7.88
C ASN A 232 -6.16 -12.05 8.57
N LEU A 233 -6.20 -12.87 9.63
CA LEU A 233 -5.00 -13.32 10.31
C LEU A 233 -4.09 -14.14 9.37
N LEU A 234 -4.68 -15.00 8.54
CA LEU A 234 -3.96 -15.76 7.52
C LEU A 234 -3.34 -14.84 6.46
N THR A 235 -4.11 -13.88 5.93
CA THR A 235 -3.62 -12.85 5.01
C THR A 235 -2.41 -12.12 5.59
N TRP A 236 -2.50 -11.65 6.84
CA TRP A 236 -1.41 -10.92 7.49
C TRP A 236 -0.19 -11.82 7.69
N SER A 237 -0.40 -13.07 8.10
CA SER A 237 0.70 -14.04 8.24
C SER A 237 1.41 -14.32 6.92
N LEU A 238 0.66 -14.45 5.82
CA LEU A 238 1.23 -14.62 4.48
C LEU A 238 1.97 -13.36 4.05
N GLN A 239 1.39 -12.18 4.22
CA GLN A 239 2.06 -10.93 3.88
C GLN A 239 3.37 -10.74 4.66
N VAL A 240 3.36 -10.96 5.97
CA VAL A 240 4.57 -10.90 6.81
C VAL A 240 5.60 -11.93 6.37
N LEU A 241 5.17 -13.16 6.05
CA LEU A 241 6.05 -14.20 5.52
C LEU A 241 6.64 -13.80 4.16
N GLY A 242 5.86 -13.19 3.28
CA GLY A 242 6.30 -12.67 1.99
C GLY A 242 7.35 -11.58 2.14
N LEU A 243 7.13 -10.63 3.05
CA LEU A 243 8.11 -9.59 3.38
C LEU A 243 9.39 -10.16 3.98
N LEU A 244 9.28 -11.18 4.86
CA LEU A 244 10.43 -11.88 5.43
C LEU A 244 11.23 -12.60 4.33
N LEU A 245 10.57 -13.30 3.41
CA LEU A 245 11.23 -13.96 2.29
C LEU A 245 11.91 -12.95 1.35
N MET A 246 11.28 -11.79 1.10
CA MET A 246 11.90 -10.70 0.35
C MET A 246 13.17 -10.20 1.05
N TYR A 247 13.12 -9.98 2.37
CA TYR A 247 14.27 -9.55 3.16
C TYR A 247 15.41 -10.58 3.13
N LEU A 248 15.10 -11.87 3.26
CA LEU A 248 16.09 -12.95 3.21
C LEU A 248 16.62 -13.22 1.80
N GLY A 249 15.84 -12.92 0.75
CA GLY A 249 16.21 -13.11 -0.65
C GLY A 249 17.15 -12.03 -1.19
N ILE A 250 17.28 -10.89 -0.51
CA ILE A 250 18.13 -9.77 -0.93
C ILE A 250 19.27 -9.62 0.07
N GLN A 251 20.50 -9.80 -0.40
CA GLN A 251 21.69 -9.72 0.47
C GLN A 251 21.96 -8.30 0.96
N ILE A 252 21.57 -7.29 0.18
CA ILE A 252 21.79 -5.87 0.48
C ILE A 252 20.64 -5.32 1.32
N ARG A 253 20.88 -5.13 2.63
CA ARG A 253 19.88 -4.67 3.61
C ARG A 253 19.14 -3.37 3.21
N PRO A 254 19.81 -2.27 2.79
CA PRO A 254 19.09 -1.03 2.45
C PRO A 254 18.21 -1.19 1.21
N ILE A 255 18.65 -1.94 0.20
CA ILE A 255 17.85 -2.22 -1.01
C ILE A 255 16.66 -3.11 -0.66
N ALA A 256 16.86 -4.11 0.20
CA ALA A 256 15.77 -4.95 0.70
C ALA A 256 14.69 -4.12 1.39
N LEU A 257 15.07 -3.20 2.28
CA LEU A 257 14.14 -2.29 2.95
C LEU A 257 13.45 -1.33 1.97
N ALA A 258 14.17 -0.78 1.00
CA ALA A 258 13.58 0.08 -0.02
C ALA A 258 12.55 -0.68 -0.88
N LEU A 259 12.85 -1.90 -1.30
CA LEU A 259 11.92 -2.74 -2.06
C LEU A 259 10.70 -3.17 -1.24
N ILE A 260 10.87 -3.46 0.05
CA ILE A 260 9.76 -3.70 0.98
C ILE A 260 8.90 -2.44 1.12
N ALA A 261 9.52 -1.27 1.31
CA ALA A 261 8.79 -0.01 1.39
C ALA A 261 8.00 0.28 0.11
N ILE A 262 8.60 0.06 -1.07
CA ILE A 262 7.91 0.18 -2.36
C ILE A 262 6.74 -0.81 -2.46
N ALA A 263 6.92 -2.07 -2.05
CA ALA A 263 5.84 -3.06 -2.07
C ALA A 263 4.67 -2.67 -1.14
N VAL A 264 4.98 -2.20 0.08
CA VAL A 264 3.97 -1.71 1.02
C VAL A 264 3.29 -0.45 0.51
N CYS A 265 4.05 0.50 -0.04
CA CYS A 265 3.50 1.70 -0.65
C CYS A 265 2.57 1.34 -1.80
N THR A 266 3.01 0.58 -2.80
CA THR A 266 2.19 0.21 -3.97
C THR A 266 0.86 -0.44 -3.57
N LYS A 267 0.85 -1.29 -2.53
CA LYS A 267 -0.39 -1.89 -2.02
C LYS A 267 -1.29 -0.93 -1.26
N ASN A 268 -0.73 0.02 -0.50
CA ASN A 268 -1.49 0.95 0.34
C ASN A 268 -1.73 2.32 -0.33
N LEU A 269 -1.18 2.57 -1.53
CA LEU A 269 -1.18 3.87 -2.20
C LEU A 269 -2.54 4.23 -2.81
N GLU A 270 -3.40 3.25 -3.09
CA GLU A 270 -4.73 3.50 -3.67
C GLU A 270 -5.57 4.48 -2.82
N TYR A 271 -5.57 4.30 -1.49
CA TYR A 271 -6.33 5.12 -0.56
C TYR A 271 -5.84 6.58 -0.45
N PRO A 272 -4.56 6.86 -0.17
CA PRO A 272 -4.05 8.23 -0.11
C PRO A 272 -4.09 8.93 -1.47
N VAL A 273 -3.92 8.22 -2.60
CA VAL A 273 -4.05 8.83 -3.94
C VAL A 273 -5.49 9.21 -4.23
N GLN A 274 -6.46 8.34 -3.92
CA GLN A 274 -7.88 8.69 -4.04
C GLN A 274 -8.24 9.89 -3.15
N TRP A 275 -7.71 9.93 -1.92
CA TRP A 275 -7.90 11.05 -1.00
C TRP A 275 -7.27 12.35 -1.53
N LEU A 276 -6.03 12.31 -2.03
CA LEU A 276 -5.34 13.44 -2.67
C LEU A 276 -6.08 13.94 -3.91
N CYS A 277 -6.55 13.03 -4.77
CA CYS A 277 -7.37 13.40 -5.93
C CYS A 277 -8.71 14.00 -5.51
N ALA A 278 -9.35 13.47 -4.46
CA ALA A 278 -10.61 14.00 -3.94
C ALA A 278 -10.44 15.39 -3.31
N THR A 279 -9.37 15.60 -2.54
CA THR A 279 -9.06 16.92 -1.95
C THR A 279 -8.66 17.91 -3.02
N TYR A 280 -7.83 17.54 -4.00
CA TYR A 280 -7.49 18.38 -5.15
C TYR A 280 -8.73 18.82 -5.93
N ARG A 281 -9.64 17.89 -6.24
CA ARG A 281 -10.93 18.22 -6.90
C ARG A 281 -11.80 19.14 -6.05
N LYS A 282 -11.83 18.95 -4.73
CA LYS A 282 -12.60 19.83 -3.82
C LYS A 282 -12.01 21.23 -3.75
N VAL A 283 -10.69 21.36 -3.70
CA VAL A 283 -9.99 22.66 -3.72
C VAL A 283 -10.25 23.36 -5.07
N GLN A 284 -10.11 22.65 -6.19
CA GLN A 284 -10.40 23.22 -7.52
C GLN A 284 -11.86 23.69 -7.65
N LYS A 285 -12.82 22.94 -7.10
CA LYS A 285 -14.24 23.34 -7.06
C LYS A 285 -14.53 24.48 -6.09
N ALA A 286 -13.77 24.60 -5.00
CA ALA A 286 -13.91 25.71 -4.06
C ALA A 286 -13.26 27.01 -4.57
N THR A 287 -12.23 26.90 -5.42
CA THR A 287 -11.62 28.02 -6.12
C THR A 287 -12.48 28.52 -7.30
N ALA A 288 -13.42 27.69 -7.80
CA ALA A 288 -14.45 28.16 -8.71
C ALA A 288 -15.46 29.03 -7.94
N LYS A 289 -15.51 30.34 -8.26
CA LYS A 289 -16.53 31.24 -7.70
C LYS A 289 -17.92 30.63 -7.95
N PRO A 290 -18.81 30.54 -6.94
CA PRO A 290 -20.20 30.18 -7.19
C PRO A 290 -20.77 31.16 -8.21
N SER A 291 -21.43 30.64 -9.25
CA SER A 291 -22.12 31.47 -10.24
C SER A 291 -23.09 32.40 -9.50
N PRO A 292 -23.07 33.72 -9.75
CA PRO A 292 -24.00 34.62 -9.08
C PRO A 292 -25.44 34.17 -9.33
N PRO A 293 -26.34 34.33 -8.34
CA PRO A 293 -27.74 33.99 -8.54
C PRO A 293 -28.26 34.77 -9.76
N ARG A 294 -28.95 34.04 -10.63
CA ARG A 294 -29.52 34.62 -11.85
C ARG A 294 -30.50 35.73 -11.45
N LEU A 295 -30.31 36.92 -12.02
CA LEU A 295 -31.29 38.01 -11.89
C LEU A 295 -32.60 37.57 -12.55
N LEU A 296 -33.71 38.00 -11.94
CA LEU A 296 -35.05 37.73 -12.44
C LEU A 296 -35.16 38.28 -13.87
N THR A 297 -35.75 37.52 -14.79
CA THR A 297 -36.02 38.11 -16.12
C THR A 297 -37.11 39.16 -16.01
N GLU A 298 -37.20 40.06 -16.98
CA GLU A 298 -38.23 41.11 -16.96
C GLU A 298 -39.63 40.50 -16.88
N GLU A 299 -39.88 39.40 -17.58
CA GLU A 299 -41.15 38.70 -17.57
C GLU A 299 -41.45 38.09 -16.19
N GLU A 300 -40.44 37.48 -15.55
CA GLU A 300 -40.57 36.93 -14.20
C GLU A 300 -40.82 38.03 -13.16
N TYR A 301 -40.20 39.21 -13.33
CA TYR A 301 -40.43 40.39 -12.49
C TYR A 301 -41.86 40.92 -12.64
N ARG A 302 -42.32 41.08 -13.88
CA ARG A 302 -43.68 41.54 -14.19
C ARG A 302 -44.73 40.59 -13.61
N LEU A 303 -44.54 39.29 -13.83
CA LEU A 303 -45.46 38.27 -13.34
C LEU A 303 -45.52 38.22 -11.82
N GLN A 304 -44.37 38.35 -11.14
CA GLN A 304 -44.34 38.44 -9.68
C GLN A 304 -45.05 39.71 -9.18
N GLY A 305 -44.86 40.85 -9.86
CA GLY A 305 -45.57 42.09 -9.57
C GLY A 305 -47.08 41.94 -9.68
N GLU A 306 -47.58 41.29 -10.74
CA GLU A 306 -49.01 41.03 -10.93
C GLU A 306 -49.59 40.13 -9.83
N VAL A 307 -48.89 39.04 -9.50
CA VAL A 307 -49.35 38.06 -8.49
C VAL A 307 -49.41 38.67 -7.10
N GLU A 308 -48.36 39.37 -6.67
CA GLU A 308 -48.32 39.99 -5.35
C GLU A 308 -49.27 41.19 -5.26
N THR A 309 -49.42 41.98 -6.33
CA THR A 309 -50.40 43.08 -6.36
C THR A 309 -51.82 42.53 -6.23
N ARG A 310 -52.15 41.47 -6.97
CA ARG A 310 -53.47 40.83 -6.85
C ARG A 310 -53.70 40.29 -5.44
N ARG A 311 -52.72 39.60 -4.87
CA ARG A 311 -52.80 39.06 -3.51
C ARG A 311 -53.02 40.17 -2.48
N ALA A 312 -52.23 41.24 -2.54
CA ALA A 312 -52.35 42.37 -1.61
C ALA A 312 -53.71 43.07 -1.73
N LEU A 313 -54.27 43.20 -2.94
CA LEU A 313 -55.61 43.76 -3.14
C LEU A 313 -56.72 42.86 -2.57
N GLU A 314 -56.59 41.54 -2.68
CA GLU A 314 -57.52 40.58 -2.07
C GLU A 314 -57.45 40.62 -0.54
N GLU A 315 -56.23 40.66 0.03
CA GLU A 315 -56.02 40.83 1.47
C GLU A 315 -56.60 42.16 1.96
N LEU A 316 -56.41 43.25 1.21
CA LEU A 316 -56.98 44.56 1.52
C LEU A 316 -58.52 44.53 1.51
N ARG A 317 -59.15 43.88 0.52
CA ARG A 317 -60.62 43.71 0.48
C ARG A 317 -61.13 42.91 1.67
N GLY A 318 -60.43 41.83 2.02
CA GLY A 318 -60.72 41.03 3.20
C GLY A 318 -60.66 41.85 4.48
N TYR A 319 -59.63 42.68 4.63
CA TYR A 319 -59.49 43.59 5.77
C TYR A 319 -60.60 44.64 5.81
N CYS A 320 -60.93 45.28 4.69
CA CYS A 320 -62.01 46.27 4.62
C CYS A 320 -63.41 45.69 4.90
N SER A 321 -63.59 44.37 4.71
CA SER A 321 -64.84 43.66 5.01
C SER A 321 -64.90 43.12 6.45
N SER A 322 -63.80 43.23 7.20
CA SER A 322 -63.70 42.72 8.56
C SER A 322 -64.37 43.65 9.59
N PRO A 323 -64.88 43.11 10.71
CA PRO A 323 -65.51 43.90 11.75
C PRO A 323 -64.55 44.82 12.51
N GLU A 324 -63.24 44.61 12.39
CA GLU A 324 -62.19 45.43 12.99
C GLU A 324 -61.86 46.69 12.17
N PHE A 325 -62.38 46.79 10.95
CA PHE A 325 -62.14 47.92 10.06
C PHE A 325 -63.08 49.10 10.35
N SER A 326 -62.50 50.29 10.57
CA SER A 326 -63.26 51.52 10.80
C SER A 326 -63.76 52.16 9.50
N ALA A 327 -64.78 51.53 8.89
CA ALA A 327 -65.32 51.92 7.58
C ALA A 327 -65.73 53.41 7.50
N TRP A 328 -66.41 53.95 8.52
CA TRP A 328 -66.87 55.34 8.53
C TRP A 328 -65.73 56.36 8.62
N THR A 329 -64.66 56.03 9.33
CA THR A 329 -63.46 56.88 9.43
C THR A 329 -62.77 56.98 8.07
N VAL A 330 -62.61 55.87 7.37
CA VAL A 330 -62.00 55.84 6.03
C VAL A 330 -62.89 56.53 5.01
N VAL A 331 -64.19 56.25 5.02
CA VAL A 331 -65.18 56.87 4.12
C VAL A 331 -65.19 58.40 4.23
N SER A 332 -64.94 58.96 5.43
CA SER A 332 -64.84 60.41 5.59
C SER A 332 -63.58 61.05 5.00
N ARG A 333 -62.52 60.26 4.76
CA ARG A 333 -61.21 60.75 4.29
C ARG A 333 -60.97 60.52 2.81
N ILE A 334 -61.66 59.56 2.20
CA ILE A 334 -61.49 59.21 0.79
C ILE A 334 -62.29 60.15 -0.12
N GLN A 335 -61.72 60.47 -1.29
CA GLN A 335 -62.34 61.39 -2.24
C GLN A 335 -63.61 60.82 -2.89
N SER A 336 -63.68 59.50 -3.12
CA SER A 336 -64.82 58.86 -3.79
C SER A 336 -65.34 57.63 -3.02
N PRO A 337 -66.25 57.82 -2.05
CA PRO A 337 -66.82 56.72 -1.25
C PRO A 337 -67.49 55.61 -2.07
N LYS A 338 -68.13 55.97 -3.19
CA LYS A 338 -68.80 55.00 -4.08
C LYS A 338 -67.78 54.04 -4.70
N ARG A 339 -66.66 54.56 -5.20
CA ARG A 339 -65.60 53.78 -5.83
C ARG A 339 -64.95 52.80 -4.85
N PHE A 340 -64.81 53.23 -3.60
CA PHE A 340 -64.32 52.37 -2.52
C PHE A 340 -65.31 51.25 -2.18
N ALA A 341 -66.61 51.56 -2.08
CA ALA A 341 -67.64 50.53 -1.85
C ALA A 341 -67.68 49.49 -2.99
N ASP A 342 -67.59 49.94 -4.24
CA ASP A 342 -67.55 49.04 -5.40
C ASP A 342 -66.30 48.16 -5.39
N PHE A 343 -65.13 48.71 -5.02
CA PHE A 343 -63.89 47.95 -4.86
C PHE A 343 -63.99 46.87 -3.78
N VAL A 344 -64.54 47.19 -2.61
CA VAL A 344 -64.78 46.23 -1.52
C VAL A 344 -65.78 45.16 -1.97
N GLY A 345 -66.77 45.53 -2.78
CA GLY A 345 -67.72 44.62 -3.44
C GLY A 345 -67.13 43.73 -4.53
N GLY A 346 -65.83 43.86 -4.84
CA GLY A 346 -65.10 43.02 -5.79
C GLY A 346 -64.85 43.64 -7.17
N ALA A 347 -65.31 44.87 -7.42
CA ALA A 347 -65.00 45.57 -8.67
C ALA A 347 -63.52 45.95 -8.77
N SER A 348 -63.03 46.16 -10.00
CA SER A 348 -61.63 46.56 -10.24
C SER A 348 -61.25 47.82 -9.47
N HIS A 349 -60.03 47.86 -8.94
CA HIS A 349 -59.49 49.04 -8.25
C HIS A 349 -59.19 50.20 -9.22
N LEU A 350 -59.01 49.89 -10.51
CA LEU A 350 -58.79 50.84 -11.59
C LEU A 350 -60.07 51.07 -12.37
N THR A 351 -60.32 52.33 -12.69
CA THR A 351 -61.41 52.69 -13.61
C THR A 351 -60.97 52.49 -15.07
N PRO A 352 -61.90 52.17 -15.99
CA PRO A 352 -61.56 52.00 -17.41
C PRO A 352 -60.86 53.21 -18.03
N ASN A 353 -61.18 54.42 -17.56
CA ASN A 353 -60.54 55.64 -18.01
C ASN A 353 -59.10 55.78 -17.49
N GLU A 354 -58.81 55.36 -16.24
CA GLU A 354 -57.44 55.32 -15.72
C GLU A 354 -56.59 54.30 -16.47
N VAL A 355 -57.16 53.12 -16.79
CA VAL A 355 -56.49 52.10 -17.61
C VAL A 355 -56.22 52.64 -19.01
N SER A 356 -57.18 53.29 -19.66
CA SER A 356 -56.98 53.83 -21.02
C SER A 356 -55.98 54.98 -21.06
N VAL A 357 -55.93 55.82 -20.02
CA VAL A 357 -54.93 56.91 -19.93
C VAL A 357 -53.53 56.31 -19.71
N HIS A 358 -53.38 55.32 -18.83
CA HIS A 358 -52.12 54.62 -18.63
C HIS A 358 -51.67 53.88 -19.90
N GLU A 359 -52.57 53.19 -20.58
CA GLU A 359 -52.28 52.57 -21.87
C GLU A 359 -51.89 53.62 -22.91
N GLN A 360 -52.50 54.80 -22.94
CA GLN A 360 -52.13 55.86 -23.88
C GLN A 360 -50.75 56.48 -23.56
N GLU A 361 -50.41 56.63 -22.27
CA GLU A 361 -49.17 57.24 -21.79
C GLU A 361 -47.97 56.27 -21.89
N TYR A 362 -48.21 54.96 -21.73
CA TYR A 362 -47.17 53.92 -21.71
C TYR A 362 -47.25 52.90 -22.88
N SER A 363 -48.14 53.09 -23.86
CA SER A 363 -48.11 52.34 -25.13
C SER A 363 -47.02 52.90 -26.06
N LEU A 364 -46.83 52.28 -27.24
CA LEU A 364 -45.70 52.34 -28.19
C LEU A 364 -45.03 53.72 -28.45
N GLY A 365 -45.62 54.84 -28.06
CA GLY A 365 -44.99 56.17 -28.06
C GLY A 365 -44.16 56.53 -26.81
N GLY A 366 -44.39 55.87 -25.66
CA GLY A 366 -43.66 56.11 -24.40
C GLY A 366 -42.30 55.39 -24.30
N LEU A 367 -42.19 54.21 -24.94
CA LEU A 367 -40.94 53.43 -25.00
C LEU A 367 -39.77 54.23 -25.62
N PHE A 368 -40.06 55.13 -26.56
CA PHE A 368 -39.02 55.93 -27.23
C PHE A 368 -38.47 57.08 -26.35
N VAL A 369 -39.21 57.51 -25.33
CA VAL A 369 -38.79 58.56 -24.38
C VAL A 369 -38.00 57.94 -23.23
N GLU A 370 -38.38 56.73 -22.82
CA GLU A 370 -37.72 56.01 -21.74
C GLU A 370 -36.34 55.49 -22.20
N ASP A 371 -36.21 54.95 -23.41
CA ASP A 371 -34.91 54.55 -23.98
C ASP A 371 -33.90 55.73 -24.11
N GLN A 372 -34.35 56.94 -24.46
CA GLN A 372 -33.47 58.12 -24.55
C GLN A 372 -32.99 58.64 -23.18
N LEU A 373 -33.76 58.41 -22.11
CA LEU A 373 -33.39 58.84 -20.76
C LEU A 373 -32.36 57.90 -20.10
N PHE A 374 -32.25 56.65 -20.57
CA PHE A 374 -31.29 55.67 -20.06
C PHE A 374 -30.03 55.51 -20.93
N GLU A 375 -30.01 56.02 -22.18
CA GLU A 375 -28.80 56.05 -23.02
C GLU A 375 -27.83 57.20 -22.67
N GLU A 376 -28.29 58.33 -22.11
CA GLU A 376 -27.43 59.49 -21.82
C GLU A 376 -26.51 59.32 -20.58
N ASP A 377 -26.71 58.28 -19.77
CA ASP A 377 -25.96 58.06 -18.51
C ASP A 377 -24.78 57.07 -18.62
N GLU A 378 -24.50 56.48 -19.81
CA GLU A 378 -23.39 55.52 -19.99
C GLU A 378 -22.09 56.09 -20.60
N ASP A 379 -22.05 57.38 -20.96
CA ASP A 379 -20.87 58.02 -21.54
C ASP A 379 -20.07 58.82 -20.50
N ASP A 380 -19.45 58.14 -19.52
CA ASP A 380 -18.23 58.68 -18.89
C ASP A 380 -17.37 57.62 -18.16
N SER A 381 -16.12 57.50 -18.64
CA SER A 381 -14.92 56.92 -18.01
C SER A 381 -14.69 55.39 -18.07
N PHE A 382 -13.84 54.95 -19.01
CA PHE A 382 -12.47 54.46 -18.72
C PHE A 382 -11.69 54.13 -20.02
N GLU A 383 -10.75 55.01 -20.41
CA GLU A 383 -9.58 54.61 -21.19
C GLU A 383 -8.58 53.88 -20.27
N GLY A 384 -8.09 52.71 -20.68
CA GLY A 384 -7.15 51.90 -19.90
C GLY A 384 -6.68 50.66 -20.64
N GLU A 385 -5.76 50.88 -21.55
CA GLU A 385 -5.03 49.96 -22.43
C GLU A 385 -4.56 48.62 -21.81
N GLY A 386 -4.77 47.50 -22.53
CA GLY A 386 -4.36 46.16 -22.09
C GLY A 386 -4.59 45.07 -23.13
N ARG A 387 -3.93 45.21 -24.28
CA ARG A 387 -3.94 44.32 -25.46
C ARG A 387 -3.52 42.87 -25.14
N ALA A 388 -4.37 41.89 -25.43
CA ALA A 388 -3.98 40.50 -25.67
C ALA A 388 -4.81 39.93 -26.83
N ASP A 389 -4.13 39.71 -27.95
CA ASP A 389 -4.69 39.21 -29.20
C ASP A 389 -5.36 37.83 -29.03
N PHE A 390 -6.63 37.72 -29.41
CA PHE A 390 -7.29 36.44 -29.65
C PHE A 390 -7.49 36.27 -31.16
N SER A 391 -6.72 35.35 -31.74
CA SER A 391 -6.82 35.00 -33.16
C SER A 391 -8.06 34.16 -33.42
N VAL A 392 -9.03 34.73 -34.14
CA VAL A 392 -10.18 34.01 -34.69
C VAL A 392 -9.75 33.36 -36.00
N SER A 393 -9.55 32.04 -36.01
CA SER A 393 -9.42 31.28 -37.25
C SER A 393 -10.80 30.81 -37.69
N ARG A 394 -11.28 31.45 -38.76
CA ARG A 394 -12.52 31.20 -39.47
C ARG A 394 -12.27 30.09 -40.50
N ASN A 395 -12.80 28.89 -40.28
CA ASN A 395 -12.90 27.88 -41.34
C ASN A 395 -14.36 27.60 -41.67
N HIS A 396 -14.85 28.34 -42.68
CA HIS A 396 -15.91 27.91 -43.58
C HIS A 396 -15.26 27.14 -44.72
N LEU A 397 -15.79 25.96 -45.03
CA LEU A 397 -15.79 25.19 -46.30
C LEU A 397 -16.33 23.79 -45.88
N GLY A 398 -17.56 23.38 -46.15
CA GLY A 398 -18.29 23.46 -47.41
C GLY A 398 -17.87 22.29 -48.29
N VAL A 399 -18.71 21.25 -48.40
CA VAL A 399 -19.05 20.46 -49.61
C VAL A 399 -19.87 19.23 -49.17
N GLU A 400 -21.05 19.14 -49.80
CA GLU A 400 -22.08 18.08 -49.84
C GLU A 400 -22.99 17.86 -48.62
#